data_AF-A0A1E8PXK9-F1
#
_entry.id   AF-A0A1E8PXK9-F1
#
_cell.length_a   1.000
_cell.length_b   1.000
_cell.length_c   1.000
_cell.angle_alpha   90.00
_cell.angle_beta   90.00
_cell.angle_gamma   90.00
#
_symmetry.space_group_name_H-M   'P 1'
#
loop_
_entity.id
_entity.type
_entity.pdbx_description
1 polymer ?
#
loop_
_entity_poly.entity_id
_entity_poly.type
_entity_poly.pdbx_seq_one_letter_code
_entity_poly.pdbx_strand_id
1 'polypeptide(L)'
;MVGKHTNSGARRTGTRAAAALGAVALSSALVLGHAGGPEIVDATVRLTNAVIGAGGRDDGTGARLLAKLQGKASPAGYDYDPITYPATINLAYSRDVGVPVMRDAITAHAAEPSIVVLGYSEGALVAERVREQLQSLPVGTGGAPSEHQLTFVLIGAPFAPNGGVYDRFPGLSLPFVIDPMRPAAPTRYDTVYHAIEYDPYADFPAYFNPLSLLNAALGVRYSHSDAAYDQIDPASTPSTTTTVTNTAGGHDTYVLYRSATLPLLGPIREVATLLGLTPFTEPLLRAVEPLLRLAVDMGYTDRTHATVATPTPFSFVTPPGRVIETLLGVPEALREGVRNLVGGSPAPAPPVTTARTPVPSPDATTSASDTDVETRSATTSSVDGPPAGRRHPTLVADGNKVTPDGAPAAPASHVGTAGPGDAPAALEQEPAAGGHGDDVPSGDDADAPGTAPTNTAPTNTDPSGTGAPDGEGDAGQEAA
;
A
#
# COMPACT_ATOMS: atom_id res chain seq x y z
N MET A 1 -94.74 38.53 -45.37
CA MET A 1 -94.35 38.93 -46.73
C MET A 1 -92.83 39.05 -46.72
N VAL A 2 -92.09 38.22 -47.48
CA VAL A 2 -90.60 38.16 -47.50
C VAL A 2 -89.96 37.74 -46.14
N GLY A 3 -88.80 37.08 -46.05
CA GLY A 3 -88.07 36.31 -47.06
C GLY A 3 -86.54 36.49 -47.04
N LYS A 4 -85.82 35.38 -46.77
CA LYS A 4 -84.48 35.03 -47.27
C LYS A 4 -83.17 35.65 -46.68
N HIS A 5 -82.20 34.73 -46.60
CA HIS A 5 -80.73 34.86 -46.79
C HIS A 5 -79.80 35.56 -45.77
N THR A 6 -79.19 34.74 -44.91
CA THR A 6 -77.74 34.41 -44.92
C THR A 6 -76.77 35.32 -45.68
N ASN A 7 -75.65 35.69 -45.03
CA ASN A 7 -74.32 35.22 -45.48
C ASN A 7 -73.27 35.21 -44.37
N SER A 8 -72.16 34.50 -44.59
CA SER A 8 -70.97 34.45 -43.71
C SER A 8 -69.81 35.27 -44.29
N GLY A 9 -68.91 35.78 -43.43
CA GLY A 9 -67.75 36.57 -43.82
C GLY A 9 -66.49 36.15 -43.07
N ALA A 10 -65.59 35.42 -43.72
CA ALA A 10 -64.38 34.88 -43.10
C ALA A 10 -63.18 35.84 -43.15
N ARG A 11 -62.26 35.68 -42.19
CA ARG A 11 -60.84 36.06 -42.34
C ARG A 11 -59.93 34.86 -42.08
N ARG A 12 -58.71 34.93 -42.62
CA ARG A 12 -57.79 33.81 -42.88
C ARG A 12 -56.62 33.77 -41.87
N THR A 13 -55.78 32.74 -42.08
CA THR A 13 -54.40 32.53 -41.58
C THR A 13 -54.29 31.96 -40.16
N GLY A 14 -53.33 31.07 -39.84
CA GLY A 14 -52.24 30.50 -40.67
C GLY A 14 -52.06 28.98 -40.47
N THR A 15 -51.22 28.35 -41.30
CA THR A 15 -51.09 26.88 -41.38
C THR A 15 -49.86 26.35 -40.64
N ARG A 16 -50.09 25.33 -39.79
CA ARG A 16 -49.22 24.25 -39.26
C ARG A 16 -47.70 24.26 -39.45
N ALA A 17 -47.08 23.67 -38.42
CA ALA A 17 -45.91 22.76 -38.42
C ALA A 17 -44.57 23.34 -37.94
N ALA A 18 -43.78 22.45 -37.35
CA ALA A 18 -42.46 22.69 -36.75
C ALA A 18 -41.44 21.69 -37.31
N ALA A 19 -40.14 21.97 -37.17
CA ALA A 19 -39.14 21.00 -36.68
C ALA A 19 -37.72 21.60 -36.60
N ALA A 20 -36.90 20.93 -35.77
CA ALA A 20 -35.45 20.76 -35.89
C ALA A 20 -34.48 21.96 -35.74
N LEU A 21 -33.80 21.94 -34.58
CA LEU A 21 -32.33 21.87 -34.43
C LEU A 21 -31.43 22.87 -35.19
N GLY A 22 -30.67 23.65 -34.41
CA GLY A 22 -29.51 24.41 -34.86
C GLY A 22 -28.69 24.93 -33.67
N ALA A 23 -27.81 24.09 -33.12
CA ALA A 23 -26.92 24.50 -32.04
C ALA A 23 -25.78 25.36 -32.60
N VAL A 24 -25.61 26.56 -32.06
CA VAL A 24 -24.47 27.44 -32.35
C VAL A 24 -23.88 27.92 -31.03
N ALA A 25 -22.64 27.51 -30.74
CA ALA A 25 -21.89 28.03 -29.61
C ALA A 25 -21.50 29.48 -29.89
N LEU A 26 -21.69 30.37 -28.92
CA LEU A 26 -21.21 31.75 -28.96
C LEU A 26 -20.39 32.06 -27.71
N SER A 27 -19.08 32.18 -27.92
CA SER A 27 -18.12 32.63 -26.92
C SER A 27 -18.37 34.09 -26.55
N SER A 28 -18.63 34.38 -25.27
CA SER A 28 -18.66 35.75 -24.76
C SER A 28 -17.24 36.21 -24.44
N ALA A 29 -16.60 36.90 -25.39
CA ALA A 29 -15.26 37.45 -25.22
C ALA A 29 -15.24 38.73 -24.37
N LEU A 30 -14.22 38.84 -23.55
CA LEU A 30 -13.81 39.99 -22.74
C LEU A 30 -13.82 41.33 -23.51
N VAL A 31 -14.51 42.36 -23.00
CA VAL A 31 -14.23 43.77 -23.33
C VAL A 31 -14.26 44.64 -22.07
N LEU A 32 -13.22 45.48 -21.97
CA LEU A 32 -12.82 46.41 -20.93
C LEU A 32 -13.93 47.21 -20.21
N GLY A 33 -13.74 47.37 -18.89
CA GLY A 33 -13.21 48.65 -18.42
C GLY A 33 -14.02 49.41 -17.38
N HIS A 34 -13.62 49.32 -16.11
CA HIS A 34 -13.87 50.33 -15.07
C HIS A 34 -12.60 50.49 -14.22
N ALA A 35 -12.24 51.72 -13.86
CA ALA A 35 -11.15 52.03 -12.95
C ALA A 35 -11.71 52.47 -11.60
N GLY A 36 -11.23 51.91 -10.49
CA GLY A 36 -11.64 52.37 -9.15
C GLY A 36 -11.85 51.34 -8.03
N GLY A 37 -11.20 50.17 -8.08
CA GLY A 37 -11.22 49.18 -6.98
C GLY A 37 -12.56 48.44 -6.79
N PRO A 38 -12.69 47.60 -5.74
CA PRO A 38 -11.65 47.18 -4.80
C PRO A 38 -10.68 46.17 -5.44
N GLU A 39 -9.78 45.57 -4.66
CA GLU A 39 -9.16 44.30 -5.06
C GLU A 39 -10.24 43.23 -5.17
N ILE A 40 -10.62 42.89 -6.41
CA ILE A 40 -11.12 41.56 -6.68
C ILE A 40 -9.91 40.65 -6.48
N VAL A 41 -9.91 39.88 -5.38
CA VAL A 41 -9.00 38.74 -5.25
C VAL A 41 -9.26 37.86 -6.46
N ASP A 42 -8.28 37.78 -7.36
CA ASP A 42 -8.31 36.86 -8.49
C ASP A 42 -8.15 35.44 -7.94
N ALA A 43 -9.27 34.91 -7.44
CA ALA A 43 -9.47 33.51 -7.14
C ALA A 43 -9.57 32.73 -8.46
N THR A 44 -8.52 32.81 -9.26
CA THR A 44 -8.13 31.78 -10.22
C THR A 44 -7.93 30.51 -9.38
N VAL A 45 -9.02 29.77 -9.18
CA VAL A 45 -9.01 28.42 -8.64
C VAL A 45 -8.22 27.60 -9.63
N ARG A 46 -6.92 27.46 -9.37
CA ARG A 46 -6.11 26.43 -9.98
C ARG A 46 -6.73 25.11 -9.58
N LEU A 47 -7.38 24.45 -10.53
CA LEU A 47 -7.71 23.04 -10.45
C LEU A 47 -6.40 22.26 -10.65
N THR A 48 -5.52 22.34 -9.64
CA THR A 48 -4.47 21.35 -9.44
C THR A 48 -5.10 20.07 -8.89
N ASN A 49 -4.29 19.02 -8.78
CA ASN A 49 -4.64 17.77 -8.15
C ASN A 49 -3.76 17.63 -6.90
N ALA A 50 -4.29 17.16 -5.77
CA ALA A 50 -3.50 16.99 -4.56
C ALA A 50 -3.00 15.56 -4.36
N VAL A 51 -1.86 15.46 -3.70
CA VAL A 51 -1.42 14.26 -2.98
C VAL A 51 -1.48 14.56 -1.48
N ILE A 52 -2.39 13.89 -0.79
CA ILE A 52 -2.62 14.05 0.64
C ILE A 52 -1.81 12.97 1.37
N GLY A 53 -0.75 13.39 2.06
CA GLY A 53 0.26 12.49 2.62
C GLY A 53 0.06 12.13 4.09
N ALA A 54 0.13 10.86 4.45
CA ALA A 54 0.29 10.38 5.82
C ALA A 54 1.63 9.63 5.96
N GLY A 55 2.59 10.26 6.64
CA GLY A 55 3.93 9.72 6.85
C GLY A 55 3.95 8.46 7.72
N GLY A 56 5.06 7.73 7.68
CA GLY A 56 5.29 6.60 8.57
C GLY A 56 5.63 7.01 10.01
N ARG A 57 6.06 6.03 10.81
CA ARG A 57 6.48 6.24 12.20
C ARG A 57 7.55 7.34 12.31
N ASP A 58 7.40 8.21 13.30
CA ASP A 58 8.20 9.41 13.55
C ASP A 58 8.18 10.43 12.38
N ASP A 59 7.30 10.27 11.37
CA ASP A 59 7.12 11.16 10.21
C ASP A 59 5.80 11.95 10.30
N GLY A 60 5.54 12.53 11.47
CA GLY A 60 4.26 13.17 11.82
C GLY A 60 3.85 14.36 10.95
N THR A 61 4.73 14.83 10.06
CA THR A 61 4.49 15.89 9.06
C THR A 61 4.58 15.39 7.61
N GLY A 62 4.63 14.08 7.38
CA GLY A 62 4.68 13.45 6.05
C GLY A 62 5.89 13.82 5.19
N ALA A 63 6.94 14.43 5.75
CA ALA A 63 8.03 15.02 4.97
C ALA A 63 8.88 13.98 4.22
N ARG A 64 8.96 12.73 4.70
CA ARG A 64 9.73 11.65 4.06
C ARG A 64 8.99 10.94 2.92
N LEU A 65 7.70 11.21 2.71
CA LEU A 65 6.93 10.61 1.62
C LEU A 65 7.40 11.05 0.23
N LEU A 66 7.83 12.30 0.06
CA LEU A 66 8.31 12.82 -1.22
C LEU A 66 9.65 12.21 -1.69
N ALA A 67 10.34 11.43 -0.85
CA ALA A 67 11.50 10.64 -1.25
C ALA A 67 11.11 9.24 -1.76
N LYS A 68 9.94 8.72 -1.37
CA LYS A 68 9.53 7.33 -1.61
C LYS A 68 9.43 7.03 -3.11
N LEU A 69 9.87 5.83 -3.48
CA LEU A 69 9.90 5.37 -4.86
C LEU A 69 10.68 6.33 -5.78
N GLN A 70 11.83 6.85 -5.34
CA GLN A 70 12.60 7.93 -5.99
C GLN A 70 11.76 9.18 -6.31
N GLY A 71 10.85 9.55 -5.39
CA GLY A 71 9.90 10.65 -5.55
C GLY A 71 8.76 10.39 -6.54
N LYS A 72 8.62 9.18 -7.08
CA LYS A 72 7.56 8.80 -8.03
C LYS A 72 6.27 8.34 -7.33
N ALA A 73 6.26 8.31 -5.99
CA ALA A 73 5.06 8.07 -5.18
C ALA A 73 4.03 9.22 -5.24
N SER A 74 4.47 10.43 -5.61
CA SER A 74 3.61 11.58 -5.91
C SER A 74 3.61 11.82 -7.42
N PRO A 75 2.45 11.90 -8.11
CA PRO A 75 2.41 12.19 -9.54
C PRO A 75 2.93 13.61 -9.86
N ALA A 76 3.70 13.73 -10.95
CA ALA A 76 4.33 14.99 -11.31
C ALA A 76 3.30 16.09 -11.63
N GLY A 77 3.43 17.25 -10.96
CA GLY A 77 2.53 18.39 -11.13
C GLY A 77 1.28 18.37 -10.25
N TYR A 78 1.20 17.44 -9.29
CA TYR A 78 0.24 17.49 -8.19
C TYR A 78 0.82 18.34 -7.06
N ASP A 79 -0.03 19.08 -6.35
CA ASP A 79 0.35 19.79 -5.11
C ASP A 79 0.40 18.77 -3.95
N TYR A 80 1.31 18.94 -2.99
CA TYR A 80 1.49 17.99 -1.88
C TYR A 80 1.10 18.62 -0.54
N ASP A 81 0.05 18.10 0.09
CA ASP A 81 -0.44 18.54 1.41
C ASP A 81 -0.39 17.37 2.43
N PRO A 82 0.65 17.28 3.26
CA PRO A 82 0.75 16.23 4.26
C PRO A 82 -0.11 16.55 5.49
N ILE A 83 -0.82 15.54 6.01
CA ILE A 83 -1.45 15.67 7.32
C ILE A 83 -0.40 15.83 8.41
N THR A 84 -0.72 16.62 9.44
CA THR A 84 0.04 16.61 10.69
C THR A 84 -0.65 15.72 11.71
N TYR A 85 0.03 14.66 12.16
CA TYR A 85 -0.48 13.68 13.12
C TYR A 85 0.64 13.10 14.01
N PRO A 86 0.34 12.33 15.08
CA PRO A 86 1.35 11.96 16.07
C PRO A 86 2.51 11.08 15.56
N ALA A 87 2.26 10.17 14.60
CA ALA A 87 3.23 9.21 14.05
C ALA A 87 4.07 8.47 15.14
N THR A 88 3.41 7.74 16.05
CA THR A 88 4.05 7.16 17.24
C THR A 88 3.88 5.65 17.34
N ILE A 89 4.77 5.00 18.10
CA ILE A 89 4.71 3.54 18.40
C ILE A 89 3.34 3.04 18.92
N ASN A 90 2.50 3.89 19.49
CA ASN A 90 1.08 3.57 19.70
C ASN A 90 0.30 3.84 18.39
N LEU A 91 0.48 2.92 17.43
CA LEU A 91 -0.06 3.03 16.07
C LEU A 91 -1.59 3.15 16.09
N ALA A 92 -2.27 2.47 17.01
CA ALA A 92 -3.73 2.55 17.17
C ALA A 92 -4.21 3.96 17.57
N TYR A 93 -3.64 4.54 18.64
CA TYR A 93 -3.96 5.92 19.06
C TYR A 93 -3.62 6.94 17.97
N SER A 94 -2.41 6.83 17.42
CA SER A 94 -1.89 7.76 16.43
C SER A 94 -2.73 7.76 15.16
N ARG A 95 -3.11 6.57 14.66
CA ARG A 95 -4.06 6.39 13.56
C ARG A 95 -5.39 7.09 13.85
N ASP A 96 -6.00 6.86 15.01
CA ASP A 96 -7.32 7.41 15.31
C ASP A 96 -7.31 8.94 15.50
N VAL A 97 -6.15 9.54 15.78
CA VAL A 97 -5.94 11.00 15.68
C VAL A 97 -5.77 11.45 14.22
N GLY A 98 -5.02 10.71 13.39
CA GLY A 98 -4.76 11.06 11.99
C GLY A 98 -5.97 10.90 11.04
N VAL A 99 -6.85 9.93 11.30
CA VAL A 99 -8.04 9.62 10.48
C VAL A 99 -8.98 10.80 10.24
N PRO A 100 -9.46 11.53 11.27
CA PRO A 100 -10.28 12.72 11.03
C PRO A 100 -9.52 13.82 10.27
N VAL A 101 -8.23 14.02 10.56
CA VAL A 101 -7.41 15.03 9.87
C VAL A 101 -7.30 14.73 8.37
N MET A 102 -7.04 13.46 7.99
CA MET A 102 -6.97 13.06 6.58
C MET A 102 -8.32 13.11 5.87
N ARG A 103 -9.42 12.72 6.54
CA ARG A 103 -10.77 12.89 5.99
C ARG A 103 -11.09 14.38 5.74
N ASP A 104 -10.71 15.25 6.66
CA ASP A 104 -11.01 16.67 6.57
C ASP A 104 -10.13 17.36 5.50
N ALA A 105 -8.89 16.90 5.32
CA ALA A 105 -8.04 17.28 4.17
C ALA A 105 -8.66 16.83 2.83
N ILE A 106 -9.08 15.56 2.70
CA ILE A 106 -9.79 15.07 1.49
C ILE A 106 -11.05 15.90 1.21
N THR A 107 -11.73 16.37 2.25
CA THR A 107 -12.91 17.25 2.14
C THR A 107 -12.53 18.66 1.67
N ALA A 108 -11.38 19.20 2.09
CA ALA A 108 -10.86 20.49 1.60
C ALA A 108 -10.48 20.44 0.10
N HIS A 109 -9.89 19.33 -0.35
CA HIS A 109 -9.52 19.10 -1.76
C HIS A 109 -10.67 18.59 -2.65
N ALA A 110 -11.90 18.45 -2.14
CA ALA A 110 -13.02 17.84 -2.86
C ALA A 110 -13.48 18.58 -4.15
N ALA A 111 -12.94 19.77 -4.44
CA ALA A 111 -13.16 20.50 -5.69
C ALA A 111 -12.19 20.11 -6.83
N GLU A 112 -11.13 19.35 -6.53
CA GLU A 112 -10.09 18.97 -7.49
C GLU A 112 -10.51 17.77 -8.35
N PRO A 113 -10.06 17.67 -9.61
CA PRO A 113 -10.47 16.59 -10.50
C PRO A 113 -9.76 15.25 -10.21
N SER A 114 -8.66 15.25 -9.46
CA SER A 114 -8.02 14.04 -8.95
C SER A 114 -7.33 14.29 -7.61
N ILE A 115 -7.41 13.32 -6.70
CA ILE A 115 -6.83 13.32 -5.36
C ILE A 115 -6.15 11.96 -5.16
N VAL A 116 -4.90 11.97 -4.71
CA VAL A 116 -4.18 10.75 -4.29
C VAL A 116 -3.96 10.78 -2.79
N VAL A 117 -4.42 9.76 -2.07
CA VAL A 117 -4.04 9.56 -0.67
C VAL A 117 -2.80 8.68 -0.60
N LEU A 118 -1.70 9.22 -0.11
CA LEU A 118 -0.40 8.56 -0.04
C LEU A 118 -0.07 8.22 1.42
N GLY A 119 -0.06 6.93 1.76
CA GLY A 119 0.28 6.42 3.10
C GLY A 119 1.53 5.54 3.09
N TYR A 120 2.45 5.73 4.05
CA TYR A 120 3.59 4.84 4.26
C TYR A 120 3.57 4.26 5.68
N SER A 121 3.78 2.94 5.82
CA SER A 121 3.88 2.26 7.12
C SER A 121 2.67 2.59 8.02
N GLU A 122 2.87 3.21 9.18
CA GLU A 122 1.82 3.72 10.08
C GLU A 122 0.78 4.60 9.35
N GLY A 123 1.20 5.47 8.43
CA GLY A 123 0.31 6.32 7.66
C GLY A 123 -0.58 5.55 6.68
N ALA A 124 -0.20 4.34 6.28
CA ALA A 124 -1.09 3.45 5.53
C ALA A 124 -2.27 2.94 6.41
N LEU A 125 -2.10 2.86 7.74
CA LEU A 125 -3.21 2.55 8.66
C LEU A 125 -4.23 3.69 8.75
N VAL A 126 -3.76 4.94 8.67
CA VAL A 126 -4.63 6.13 8.59
C VAL A 126 -5.41 6.11 7.28
N ALA A 127 -4.70 5.98 6.16
CA ALA A 127 -5.28 5.96 4.83
C ALA A 127 -6.29 4.83 4.64
N GLU A 128 -6.00 3.60 5.07
CA GLU A 128 -6.94 2.47 4.98
C GLU A 128 -8.21 2.71 5.82
N ARG A 129 -8.08 3.17 7.07
CA ARG A 129 -9.25 3.47 7.92
C ARG A 129 -10.10 4.61 7.34
N VAL A 130 -9.50 5.56 6.64
CA VAL A 130 -10.24 6.60 5.89
C VAL A 130 -10.91 6.01 4.66
N ARG A 131 -10.25 5.12 3.92
CA ARG A 131 -10.82 4.38 2.78
C ARG A 131 -12.06 3.56 3.20
N GLU A 132 -11.97 2.81 4.30
CA GLU A 132 -13.09 2.12 4.97
C GLU A 132 -14.26 3.08 5.27
N GLN A 133 -13.97 4.25 5.86
CA GLN A 133 -15.01 5.23 6.22
C GLN A 133 -15.68 5.85 4.99
N LEU A 134 -14.91 6.31 4.00
CA LEU A 134 -15.43 6.93 2.78
C LEU A 134 -16.32 5.95 2.00
N GLN A 135 -16.00 4.65 1.99
CA GLN A 135 -16.84 3.63 1.36
C GLN A 135 -18.28 3.62 1.90
N SER A 136 -18.47 3.91 3.20
CA SER A 136 -19.78 3.95 3.85
C SER A 136 -20.62 5.22 3.56
N LEU A 137 -19.99 6.26 2.99
CA LEU A 137 -20.64 7.54 2.70
C LEU A 137 -21.20 7.59 1.26
N PRO A 138 -22.30 8.33 1.03
CA PRO A 138 -22.76 8.69 -0.32
C PRO A 138 -21.68 9.47 -1.08
N VAL A 139 -21.64 9.33 -2.41
CA VAL A 139 -20.74 10.10 -3.29
C VAL A 139 -21.34 11.48 -3.60
N GLY A 140 -20.50 12.52 -3.60
CA GLY A 140 -20.85 13.87 -4.04
C GLY A 140 -20.83 14.94 -2.94
N THR A 141 -21.49 16.07 -3.18
CA THR A 141 -21.41 17.28 -2.34
C THR A 141 -21.83 17.03 -0.88
N GLY A 142 -20.88 17.17 0.05
CA GLY A 142 -21.10 16.88 1.49
C GLY A 142 -21.04 15.39 1.86
N GLY A 143 -20.71 14.52 0.90
CA GLY A 143 -20.36 13.12 1.10
C GLY A 143 -18.89 12.88 0.77
N ALA A 144 -18.57 11.70 0.21
CA ALA A 144 -17.23 11.32 -0.21
C ALA A 144 -16.95 11.66 -1.70
N PRO A 145 -15.66 11.80 -2.09
CA PRO A 145 -15.24 11.83 -3.50
C PRO A 145 -15.72 10.60 -4.28
N SER A 146 -15.81 10.71 -5.60
CA SER A 146 -16.10 9.55 -6.45
C SER A 146 -14.89 8.63 -6.60
N GLU A 147 -15.16 7.38 -6.96
CA GLU A 147 -14.19 6.35 -7.34
C GLU A 147 -13.21 6.78 -8.45
N HIS A 148 -13.62 7.73 -9.31
CA HIS A 148 -12.78 8.29 -10.37
C HIS A 148 -12.00 9.55 -9.94
N GLN A 149 -12.35 10.13 -8.79
CA GLN A 149 -11.71 11.32 -8.24
C GLN A 149 -10.60 10.96 -7.23
N LEU A 150 -10.72 9.84 -6.52
CA LEU A 150 -9.86 9.48 -5.40
C LEU A 150 -9.17 8.12 -5.58
N THR A 151 -7.84 8.10 -5.49
CA THR A 151 -7.00 6.88 -5.55
C THR A 151 -6.12 6.80 -4.30
N PHE A 152 -5.84 5.58 -3.83
CA PHE A 152 -4.99 5.33 -2.68
C PHE A 152 -3.64 4.69 -3.10
N VAL A 153 -2.54 5.14 -2.52
CA VAL A 153 -1.19 4.60 -2.71
C VAL A 153 -0.60 4.28 -1.35
N LEU A 154 -0.44 2.99 -1.04
CA LEU A 154 -0.11 2.47 0.28
C LEU A 154 1.23 1.72 0.24
N ILE A 155 2.25 2.27 0.87
CA ILE A 155 3.64 1.80 0.82
C ILE A 155 4.00 1.10 2.13
N GLY A 156 4.59 -0.10 2.09
CA GLY A 156 4.89 -0.89 3.29
C GLY A 156 3.65 -1.25 4.11
N ALA A 157 2.49 -1.37 3.45
CA ALA A 157 1.19 -1.51 4.11
C ALA A 157 0.90 -2.96 4.54
N PRO A 158 0.37 -3.21 5.75
CA PRO A 158 0.26 -4.56 6.32
C PRO A 158 -0.95 -5.37 5.83
N PHE A 159 -1.62 -4.94 4.76
CA PHE A 159 -2.97 -5.38 4.38
C PHE A 159 -3.05 -6.30 3.15
N ALA A 160 -1.92 -6.71 2.55
CA ALA A 160 -1.95 -7.62 1.41
C ALA A 160 -2.42 -9.03 1.84
N PRO A 161 -3.52 -9.59 1.31
CA PRO A 161 -4.13 -10.82 1.85
C PRO A 161 -3.19 -12.03 1.93
N ASN A 162 -2.20 -12.10 1.03
CA ASN A 162 -1.07 -13.02 1.14
C ASN A 162 0.25 -12.25 1.08
N GLY A 163 0.71 -11.77 2.24
CA GLY A 163 1.97 -11.05 2.42
C GLY A 163 1.91 -10.15 3.65
N GLY A 164 0.83 -9.39 3.76
CA GLY A 164 0.53 -8.48 4.85
C GLY A 164 0.42 -9.19 6.19
N VAL A 165 1.13 -8.68 7.20
CA VAL A 165 1.20 -9.30 8.53
C VAL A 165 -0.17 -9.34 9.24
N TYR A 166 -1.13 -8.50 8.86
CA TYR A 166 -2.47 -8.52 9.44
C TYR A 166 -3.31 -9.74 9.02
N ASP A 167 -3.14 -10.24 7.79
CA ASP A 167 -3.77 -11.50 7.34
C ASP A 167 -2.99 -12.75 7.77
N ARG A 168 -1.72 -12.60 8.14
CA ARG A 168 -0.93 -13.69 8.75
C ARG A 168 -1.43 -14.05 10.15
N PHE A 169 -1.86 -13.06 10.94
CA PHE A 169 -2.28 -13.24 12.33
C PHE A 169 -3.64 -12.56 12.63
N PRO A 170 -4.73 -12.95 11.93
CA PRO A 170 -6.03 -12.29 12.06
C PRO A 170 -6.54 -12.32 13.50
N GLY A 171 -6.98 -11.16 14.01
CA GLY A 171 -7.44 -10.98 15.38
C GLY A 171 -6.34 -10.82 16.44
N LEU A 172 -5.05 -11.03 16.12
CA LEU A 172 -3.95 -10.71 17.04
C LEU A 172 -3.92 -9.21 17.33
N SER A 173 -3.69 -8.82 18.58
CA SER A 173 -3.51 -7.43 18.98
C SER A 173 -2.35 -7.29 19.95
N LEU A 174 -1.80 -6.08 20.04
CA LEU A 174 -0.78 -5.71 21.02
C LEU A 174 -1.30 -4.51 21.80
N PRO A 175 -1.69 -4.67 23.07
CA PRO A 175 -2.22 -3.58 23.89
C PRO A 175 -1.32 -2.34 23.83
N PHE A 176 -1.95 -1.17 23.61
CA PHE A 176 -1.29 0.14 23.46
C PHE A 176 -0.33 0.28 22.25
N VAL A 177 -0.38 -0.65 21.29
CA VAL A 177 0.42 -0.60 20.05
C VAL A 177 -0.49 -0.77 18.82
N ILE A 178 -1.22 -1.88 18.70
CA ILE A 178 -2.15 -2.15 17.58
C ILE A 178 -3.46 -2.79 18.03
N ASP A 179 -4.54 -2.40 17.35
CA ASP A 179 -5.84 -3.07 17.32
C ASP A 179 -5.72 -4.55 16.90
N PRO A 180 -6.79 -5.34 17.08
CA PRO A 180 -6.96 -6.63 16.40
C PRO A 180 -6.73 -6.52 14.88
N MET A 181 -5.67 -7.18 14.41
CA MET A 181 -5.25 -7.31 13.03
C MET A 181 -6.39 -7.81 12.14
N ARG A 182 -6.51 -7.22 10.94
CA ARG A 182 -7.54 -7.53 9.95
C ARG A 182 -7.05 -7.28 8.51
N PRO A 183 -7.56 -8.01 7.50
CA PRO A 183 -7.45 -7.59 6.10
C PRO A 183 -8.01 -6.18 5.86
N ALA A 184 -7.54 -5.55 4.77
CA ALA A 184 -8.19 -4.38 4.19
C ALA A 184 -9.65 -4.70 3.79
N ALA A 185 -10.54 -3.71 3.88
CA ALA A 185 -11.92 -3.87 3.44
C ALA A 185 -12.04 -3.62 1.92
N PRO A 186 -12.89 -4.36 1.18
CA PRO A 186 -13.24 -4.00 -0.18
C PRO A 186 -13.90 -2.62 -0.26
N THR A 187 -13.38 -1.72 -1.11
CA THR A 187 -13.97 -0.39 -1.36
C THR A 187 -14.01 -0.06 -2.85
N ARG A 188 -14.83 0.92 -3.23
CA ARG A 188 -14.91 1.41 -4.62
C ARG A 188 -13.66 2.14 -5.12
N TYR A 189 -12.69 2.43 -4.24
CA TYR A 189 -11.53 3.25 -4.56
C TYR A 189 -10.35 2.39 -5.00
N ASP A 190 -9.80 2.70 -6.17
CA ASP A 190 -8.58 2.07 -6.68
C ASP A 190 -7.43 2.29 -5.69
N THR A 191 -6.70 1.21 -5.39
CA THR A 191 -5.70 1.19 -4.32
C THR A 191 -4.45 0.45 -4.78
N VAL A 192 -3.29 1.09 -4.72
CA VAL A 192 -2.00 0.50 -5.10
C VAL A 192 -1.17 0.22 -3.84
N TYR A 193 -0.85 -1.06 -3.59
CA TYR A 193 -0.04 -1.51 -2.47
C TYR A 193 1.38 -1.78 -2.95
N HIS A 194 2.35 -1.02 -2.45
CA HIS A 194 3.77 -1.20 -2.76
C HIS A 194 4.49 -1.89 -1.60
N ALA A 195 4.98 -3.11 -1.85
CA ALA A 195 5.80 -3.90 -0.93
C ALA A 195 7.20 -4.13 -1.52
N ILE A 196 8.22 -4.29 -0.69
CA ILE A 196 9.50 -4.88 -1.07
C ILE A 196 9.64 -6.26 -0.40
N GLU A 197 10.30 -7.21 -1.07
CA GLU A 197 10.59 -8.52 -0.49
C GLU A 197 11.23 -8.38 0.90
N TYR A 198 10.80 -9.25 1.81
CA TYR A 198 11.26 -9.37 3.19
C TYR A 198 10.91 -8.19 4.11
N ASP A 199 10.06 -7.27 3.68
CA ASP A 199 9.39 -6.31 4.58
C ASP A 199 8.49 -7.10 5.56
N PRO A 200 8.74 -7.12 6.88
CA PRO A 200 7.97 -7.93 7.82
C PRO A 200 6.54 -7.45 8.07
N TYR A 201 6.14 -6.30 7.52
CA TYR A 201 4.77 -5.81 7.59
C TYR A 201 4.01 -6.12 6.30
N ALA A 202 4.64 -5.92 5.13
CA ALA A 202 4.01 -6.09 3.81
C ALA A 202 4.29 -7.45 3.11
N ASP A 203 5.39 -8.11 3.44
CA ASP A 203 5.86 -9.41 2.92
C ASP A 203 6.40 -10.30 4.08
N PHE A 204 5.52 -10.63 5.02
CA PHE A 204 5.83 -11.56 6.12
C PHE A 204 5.71 -13.04 5.65
N PRO A 205 6.57 -13.96 6.14
CA PRO A 205 6.52 -15.38 5.79
C PRO A 205 5.13 -16.03 6.03
N ALA A 206 4.69 -16.91 5.13
CA ALA A 206 3.46 -17.69 5.29
C ALA A 206 3.64 -18.93 6.19
N TYR A 207 4.87 -19.44 6.28
CA TYR A 207 5.19 -20.71 6.91
C TYR A 207 6.33 -20.58 7.93
N PHE A 208 6.26 -21.35 9.02
CA PHE A 208 7.33 -21.40 10.01
C PHE A 208 8.64 -21.92 9.42
N ASN A 209 9.62 -21.04 9.32
CA ASN A 209 10.98 -21.36 8.92
C ASN A 209 11.93 -20.43 9.70
N PRO A 210 12.86 -20.95 10.52
CA PRO A 210 13.74 -20.13 11.34
C PRO A 210 14.55 -19.09 10.53
N LEU A 211 14.98 -19.42 9.31
CA LEU A 211 15.71 -18.48 8.46
C LEU A 211 14.79 -17.39 7.90
N SER A 212 13.57 -17.74 7.49
CA SER A 212 12.58 -16.77 7.00
C SER A 212 12.15 -15.79 8.09
N LEU A 213 11.91 -16.29 9.30
CA LEU A 213 11.51 -15.48 10.46
C LEU A 213 12.65 -14.57 10.94
N LEU A 214 13.89 -15.07 11.00
CA LEU A 214 15.06 -14.25 11.31
C LEU A 214 15.31 -13.18 10.23
N ASN A 215 15.18 -13.54 8.95
CA ASN A 215 15.30 -12.61 7.83
C ASN A 215 14.21 -11.54 7.87
N ALA A 216 12.96 -11.88 8.15
CA ALA A 216 11.87 -10.91 8.33
C ALA A 216 12.10 -9.98 9.54
N ALA A 217 12.56 -10.52 10.68
CA ALA A 217 12.90 -9.70 11.85
C ALA A 217 14.03 -8.68 11.56
N LEU A 218 15.04 -9.07 10.77
CA LEU A 218 16.07 -8.14 10.27
C LEU A 218 15.52 -7.20 9.19
N GLY A 219 14.49 -7.61 8.45
CA GLY A 219 13.74 -6.83 7.48
C GLY A 219 13.13 -5.55 8.06
N VAL A 220 12.88 -5.45 9.37
CA VAL A 220 12.48 -4.19 10.04
C VAL A 220 13.50 -3.08 9.78
N ARG A 221 14.81 -3.41 9.76
CA ARG A 221 15.90 -2.45 9.48
C ARG A 221 16.21 -2.33 7.99
N TYR A 222 16.22 -3.45 7.26
CA TYR A 222 16.80 -3.51 5.91
C TYR A 222 15.78 -3.52 4.75
N SER A 223 14.50 -3.81 5.01
CA SER A 223 13.41 -3.79 4.01
C SER A 223 12.32 -2.75 4.32
N HIS A 224 11.94 -2.56 5.59
CA HIS A 224 10.88 -1.61 5.99
C HIS A 224 11.39 -0.20 6.33
N SER A 225 12.66 0.13 6.07
CA SER A 225 13.22 1.47 6.33
C SER A 225 12.99 2.42 5.16
N ASP A 226 13.03 3.74 5.43
CA ASP A 226 12.96 4.78 4.40
C ASP A 226 13.96 4.53 3.26
N ALA A 227 15.21 4.25 3.63
CA ALA A 227 16.30 4.03 2.68
C ALA A 227 16.08 2.84 1.73
N ALA A 228 15.25 1.85 2.11
CA ALA A 228 14.86 0.76 1.22
C ALA A 228 13.82 1.23 0.19
N TYR A 229 12.75 1.92 0.63
CA TYR A 229 11.67 2.39 -0.24
C TYR A 229 12.02 3.62 -1.08
N ASP A 230 12.93 4.48 -0.62
CA ASP A 230 13.37 5.69 -1.35
C ASP A 230 14.21 5.34 -2.57
N GLN A 231 14.95 4.22 -2.54
CA GLN A 231 15.83 3.78 -3.63
C GLN A 231 15.08 3.06 -4.77
N ILE A 232 13.85 2.60 -4.54
CA ILE A 232 13.05 1.87 -5.54
C ILE A 232 12.70 2.77 -6.72
N ASP A 233 12.96 2.30 -7.94
CA ASP A 233 12.41 2.87 -9.16
C ASP A 233 11.23 2.02 -9.66
N PRO A 234 9.97 2.49 -9.59
CA PRO A 234 8.83 1.78 -10.18
C PRO A 234 8.98 1.43 -11.66
N ALA A 235 9.86 2.12 -12.41
CA ALA A 235 10.09 1.88 -13.83
C ALA A 235 11.27 0.92 -14.13
N SER A 236 12.13 0.59 -13.16
CA SER A 236 13.34 -0.22 -13.40
C SER A 236 13.78 -1.18 -12.29
N THR A 237 13.32 -1.01 -11.05
CA THR A 237 13.49 -2.02 -10.00
C THR A 237 12.64 -3.26 -10.36
N PRO A 238 13.24 -4.47 -10.48
CA PRO A 238 12.49 -5.66 -10.82
C PRO A 238 11.35 -5.90 -9.84
N SER A 239 10.16 -6.18 -10.35
CA SER A 239 8.96 -6.33 -9.53
C SER A 239 8.02 -7.39 -10.10
N THR A 240 6.94 -7.67 -9.38
CA THR A 240 5.79 -8.41 -9.92
C THR A 240 4.51 -7.75 -9.44
N THR A 241 3.60 -7.50 -10.39
CA THR A 241 2.35 -6.77 -10.16
C THR A 241 1.17 -7.68 -10.42
N THR A 242 0.15 -7.62 -9.55
CA THR A 242 -1.14 -8.30 -9.76
C THR A 242 -2.27 -7.37 -9.32
N THR A 243 -3.23 -7.14 -10.22
CA THR A 243 -4.42 -6.31 -9.98
C THR A 243 -5.65 -7.20 -9.92
N VAL A 244 -6.52 -6.95 -8.95
CA VAL A 244 -7.82 -7.62 -8.81
C VAL A 244 -8.94 -6.59 -8.63
N THR A 245 -10.10 -6.85 -9.20
CA THR A 245 -11.32 -6.10 -8.87
C THR A 245 -11.92 -6.68 -7.59
N ASN A 246 -12.12 -5.84 -6.58
CA ASN A 246 -12.69 -6.27 -5.30
C ASN A 246 -14.24 -6.29 -5.35
N THR A 247 -14.87 -6.82 -4.29
CA THR A 247 -16.33 -6.99 -4.23
C THR A 247 -17.14 -5.69 -4.11
N ALA A 248 -16.47 -4.55 -3.91
CA ALA A 248 -17.06 -3.21 -3.92
C ALA A 248 -16.79 -2.43 -5.23
N GLY A 249 -16.12 -3.05 -6.21
CA GLY A 249 -15.94 -2.53 -7.57
C GLY A 249 -14.62 -1.80 -7.84
N GLY A 250 -13.84 -1.46 -6.81
CA GLY A 250 -12.51 -0.85 -6.99
C GLY A 250 -11.43 -1.87 -7.36
N HIS A 251 -10.32 -1.39 -7.90
CA HIS A 251 -9.17 -2.21 -8.28
C HIS A 251 -8.03 -2.13 -7.24
N ASP A 252 -7.78 -3.24 -6.53
CA ASP A 252 -6.63 -3.39 -5.65
C ASP A 252 -5.43 -3.94 -6.45
N THR A 253 -4.35 -3.16 -6.54
CA THR A 253 -3.14 -3.48 -7.31
C THR A 253 -1.95 -3.69 -6.36
N TYR A 254 -1.43 -4.92 -6.31
CA TYR A 254 -0.33 -5.31 -5.44
C TYR A 254 0.98 -5.39 -6.23
N VAL A 255 1.97 -4.57 -5.85
CA VAL A 255 3.31 -4.51 -6.46
C VAL A 255 4.34 -4.99 -5.45
N LEU A 256 5.00 -6.12 -5.74
CA LEU A 256 6.16 -6.60 -4.97
C LEU A 256 7.45 -6.26 -5.71
N TYR A 257 8.27 -5.37 -5.14
CA TYR A 257 9.64 -5.12 -5.58
C TYR A 257 10.58 -6.20 -5.07
N ARG A 258 11.46 -6.69 -5.94
CA ARG A 258 12.50 -7.65 -5.58
C ARG A 258 13.57 -6.97 -4.73
N SER A 259 13.97 -7.61 -3.64
CA SER A 259 15.08 -7.07 -2.84
C SER A 259 16.40 -7.37 -3.52
N ALA A 260 17.24 -6.33 -3.64
CA ALA A 260 18.62 -6.49 -4.09
C ALA A 260 19.43 -7.39 -3.14
N THR A 261 19.12 -7.37 -1.84
CA THR A 261 19.86 -8.09 -0.79
C THR A 261 18.95 -8.72 0.26
N LEU A 262 19.34 -9.89 0.79
CA LEU A 262 18.69 -10.48 1.96
C LEU A 262 18.97 -9.66 3.23
N PRO A 263 17.94 -9.25 4.00
CA PRO A 263 18.11 -8.70 5.34
C PRO A 263 18.92 -9.60 6.29
N LEU A 264 18.87 -10.92 6.13
CA LEU A 264 19.69 -11.90 6.86
C LEU A 264 21.20 -11.62 6.78
N LEU A 265 21.66 -11.02 5.67
CA LEU A 265 23.06 -10.65 5.44
C LEU A 265 23.35 -9.17 5.71
N GLY A 266 22.31 -8.37 5.99
CA GLY A 266 22.40 -6.93 6.30
C GLY A 266 23.41 -6.61 7.42
N PRO A 267 23.39 -7.28 8.58
CA PRO A 267 24.33 -7.01 9.67
C PRO A 267 25.80 -7.27 9.27
N ILE A 268 26.05 -8.27 8.43
CA ILE A 268 27.40 -8.60 7.94
C ILE A 268 27.88 -7.53 6.96
N ARG A 269 26.99 -7.02 6.08
CA ARG A 269 27.28 -5.90 5.17
C ARG A 269 27.54 -4.60 5.92
N GLU A 270 26.77 -4.33 6.97
CA GLU A 270 26.91 -3.13 7.81
C GLU A 270 28.25 -3.13 8.56
N VAL A 271 28.61 -4.25 9.22
CA VAL A 271 29.91 -4.42 9.88
C VAL A 271 31.07 -4.40 8.89
N ALA A 272 30.95 -5.06 7.74
CA ALA A 272 31.99 -5.04 6.70
C ALA A 272 32.23 -3.63 6.15
N THR A 273 31.18 -2.82 6.03
CA THR A 273 31.27 -1.42 5.58
C THR A 273 31.94 -0.55 6.64
N LEU A 274 31.56 -0.70 7.92
CA LEU A 274 32.19 0.01 9.04
C LEU A 274 33.70 -0.30 9.17
N LEU A 275 34.11 -1.53 8.85
CA LEU A 275 35.50 -1.99 8.91
C LEU A 275 36.28 -1.81 7.59
N GLY A 276 35.67 -1.26 6.54
CA GLY A 276 36.29 -1.11 5.21
C GLY A 276 36.55 -2.42 4.45
N LEU A 277 35.94 -3.53 4.90
CA LEU A 277 36.12 -4.88 4.36
C LEU A 277 35.17 -5.22 3.20
N THR A 278 34.19 -4.38 2.87
CA THR A 278 33.21 -4.59 1.79
C THR A 278 33.79 -5.11 0.47
N PRO A 279 34.96 -4.64 -0.04
CA PRO A 279 35.56 -5.19 -1.27
C PRO A 279 35.90 -6.67 -1.20
N PHE A 280 36.16 -7.20 -0.01
CA PHE A 280 36.42 -8.63 0.25
C PHE A 280 35.13 -9.37 0.63
N THR A 281 34.28 -8.77 1.47
CA THR A 281 33.08 -9.43 2.00
C THR A 281 31.96 -9.56 0.95
N GLU A 282 31.70 -8.52 0.15
CA GLU A 282 30.53 -8.49 -0.73
C GLU A 282 30.57 -9.53 -1.87
N PRO A 283 31.72 -9.86 -2.50
CA PRO A 283 31.83 -10.99 -3.42
C PRO A 283 31.47 -12.34 -2.78
N LEU A 284 31.85 -12.57 -1.52
CA LEU A 284 31.50 -13.80 -0.78
C LEU A 284 30.00 -13.83 -0.43
N LEU A 285 29.43 -12.69 -0.01
CA LEU A 285 28.01 -12.61 0.30
C LEU A 285 27.15 -12.88 -0.94
N ARG A 286 27.42 -12.21 -2.07
CA ARG A 286 26.70 -12.46 -3.34
C ARG A 286 26.86 -13.89 -3.87
N ALA A 287 27.88 -14.62 -3.41
CA ALA A 287 28.09 -16.03 -3.76
C ALA A 287 27.25 -17.01 -2.93
N VAL A 288 27.06 -16.74 -1.63
CA VAL A 288 26.21 -17.59 -0.75
C VAL A 288 24.74 -17.19 -0.77
N GLU A 289 24.45 -15.93 -1.12
CA GLU A 289 23.13 -15.34 -1.02
C GLU A 289 22.04 -16.07 -1.83
N PRO A 290 22.23 -16.52 -3.08
CA PRO A 290 21.16 -17.19 -3.82
C PRO A 290 20.69 -18.49 -3.15
N LEU A 291 21.60 -19.22 -2.48
CA LEU A 291 21.27 -20.44 -1.73
C LEU A 291 20.54 -20.11 -0.41
N LEU A 292 20.96 -19.06 0.29
CA LEU A 292 20.25 -18.57 1.47
C LEU A 292 18.87 -18.01 1.10
N ARG A 293 18.74 -17.36 -0.06
CA ARG A 293 17.50 -16.77 -0.56
C ARG A 293 16.47 -17.85 -0.83
N LEU A 294 16.87 -18.92 -1.49
CA LEU A 294 16.06 -20.12 -1.68
C LEU A 294 15.60 -20.74 -0.34
N ALA A 295 16.49 -20.83 0.65
CA ALA A 295 16.15 -21.33 1.99
C ALA A 295 15.24 -20.38 2.80
N VAL A 296 15.28 -19.07 2.55
CA VAL A 296 14.39 -18.06 3.13
C VAL A 296 13.03 -18.04 2.42
N ASP A 297 12.99 -18.11 1.10
CA ASP A 297 11.76 -18.09 0.29
C ASP A 297 10.94 -19.38 0.46
N MET A 298 11.54 -20.47 0.95
CA MET A 298 10.81 -21.67 1.41
C MET A 298 9.72 -21.36 2.46
N GLY A 299 9.90 -20.30 3.27
CA GLY A 299 8.91 -19.85 4.25
C GLY A 299 7.75 -19.01 3.67
N TYR A 300 7.75 -18.77 2.35
CA TYR A 300 6.75 -17.96 1.65
C TYR A 300 5.88 -18.83 0.74
N THR A 301 4.73 -18.31 0.31
CA THR A 301 3.76 -18.94 -0.61
C THR A 301 4.28 -19.03 -2.03
N ASP A 302 4.30 -17.90 -2.75
CA ASP A 302 4.81 -17.78 -4.11
C ASP A 302 5.53 -16.43 -4.28
N ARG A 303 6.60 -16.39 -5.06
CA ARG A 303 7.37 -15.16 -5.37
C ARG A 303 6.92 -14.49 -6.67
N THR A 304 5.65 -14.67 -7.03
CA THR A 304 5.04 -14.11 -8.25
C THR A 304 3.75 -13.34 -7.98
N HIS A 305 3.35 -13.16 -6.71
CA HIS A 305 2.08 -12.56 -6.30
C HIS A 305 0.84 -13.23 -6.95
N ALA A 306 0.98 -14.46 -7.46
CA ALA A 306 -0.08 -15.15 -8.20
C ALA A 306 -1.29 -15.48 -7.32
N THR A 307 -1.06 -15.59 -6.00
CA THR A 307 -2.10 -15.81 -4.97
C THR A 307 -2.25 -14.61 -4.02
N VAL A 308 -1.80 -13.40 -4.38
CA VAL A 308 -1.73 -12.24 -3.47
C VAL A 308 -3.09 -11.85 -2.85
N ALA A 309 -4.17 -12.02 -3.63
CA ALA A 309 -5.54 -11.68 -3.21
C ALA A 309 -6.26 -12.80 -2.43
N THR A 310 -5.58 -13.91 -2.10
CA THR A 310 -6.14 -15.02 -1.30
C THR A 310 -5.68 -14.89 0.16
N PRO A 311 -6.57 -14.59 1.13
CA PRO A 311 -6.19 -14.49 2.54
C PRO A 311 -5.42 -15.72 3.02
N THR A 312 -4.18 -15.52 3.47
CA THR A 312 -3.25 -16.61 3.81
C THR A 312 -2.67 -16.42 5.22
N PRO A 313 -3.33 -17.00 6.25
CA PRO A 313 -2.81 -17.05 7.61
C PRO A 313 -1.46 -17.77 7.74
N PHE A 314 -0.75 -17.45 8.81
CA PHE A 314 0.52 -18.11 9.14
C PHE A 314 0.30 -19.58 9.56
N SER A 315 1.13 -20.48 9.01
CA SER A 315 1.15 -21.89 9.37
C SER A 315 2.45 -22.27 10.07
N PHE A 316 2.34 -22.98 11.19
CA PHE A 316 3.48 -23.58 11.92
C PHE A 316 4.14 -24.76 11.18
N VAL A 317 3.65 -25.13 10.00
CA VAL A 317 4.18 -26.21 9.16
C VAL A 317 4.51 -25.67 7.76
N THR A 318 5.77 -25.86 7.33
CA THR A 318 6.20 -25.69 5.94
C THR A 318 5.62 -26.79 5.06
N PRO A 319 4.87 -26.48 3.99
CA PRO A 319 4.35 -27.50 3.09
C PRO A 319 5.49 -28.30 2.43
N PRO A 320 5.39 -29.64 2.34
CA PRO A 320 6.42 -30.47 1.70
C PRO A 320 6.75 -30.05 0.26
N GLY A 321 5.77 -29.50 -0.47
CA GLY A 321 5.99 -28.93 -1.81
C GLY A 321 7.02 -27.80 -1.83
N ARG A 322 6.99 -26.87 -0.86
CA ARG A 322 7.98 -25.78 -0.75
C ARG A 322 9.37 -26.32 -0.42
N VAL A 323 9.47 -27.38 0.39
CA VAL A 323 10.75 -28.06 0.67
C VAL A 323 11.30 -28.74 -0.58
N ILE A 324 10.45 -29.41 -1.37
CA ILE A 324 10.84 -30.06 -2.64
C ILE A 324 11.30 -29.01 -3.67
N GLU A 325 10.54 -27.93 -3.83
CA GLU A 325 10.91 -26.80 -4.71
C GLU A 325 12.25 -26.17 -4.31
N THR A 326 12.45 -25.96 -3.00
CA THR A 326 13.71 -25.47 -2.42
C THR A 326 14.87 -26.41 -2.76
N LEU A 327 14.71 -27.72 -2.62
CA LEU A 327 15.74 -28.69 -2.97
C LEU A 327 16.02 -28.75 -4.48
N LEU A 328 14.99 -28.61 -5.32
CA LEU A 328 15.13 -28.58 -6.78
C LEU A 328 15.80 -27.30 -7.30
N GLY A 329 15.69 -26.18 -6.59
CA GLY A 329 16.37 -24.93 -6.94
C GLY A 329 17.87 -24.88 -6.62
N VAL A 330 18.36 -25.73 -5.70
CA VAL A 330 19.77 -25.71 -5.23
C VAL A 330 20.80 -25.74 -6.38
N PRO A 331 20.66 -26.57 -7.43
CA PRO A 331 21.63 -26.60 -8.53
C PRO A 331 21.75 -25.28 -9.29
N GLU A 332 20.70 -24.45 -9.35
CA GLU A 332 20.78 -23.14 -10.00
C GLU A 332 21.22 -22.03 -9.04
N ALA A 333 20.77 -22.07 -7.78
CA ALA A 333 21.28 -21.17 -6.75
C ALA A 333 22.81 -21.28 -6.59
N LEU A 334 23.37 -22.48 -6.69
CA LEU A 334 24.83 -22.70 -6.71
C LEU A 334 25.50 -22.16 -7.99
N ARG A 335 24.86 -22.25 -9.16
CA ARG A 335 25.39 -21.64 -10.41
C ARG A 335 25.34 -20.13 -10.37
N GLU A 336 24.28 -19.54 -9.85
CA GLU A 336 24.17 -18.10 -9.64
C GLU A 336 25.21 -17.62 -8.64
N GLY A 337 25.37 -18.31 -7.51
CA GLY A 337 26.41 -18.02 -6.52
C GLY A 337 27.83 -18.01 -7.11
N VAL A 338 28.17 -19.01 -7.94
CA VAL A 338 29.44 -19.04 -8.66
C VAL A 338 29.55 -17.87 -9.66
N ARG A 339 28.52 -17.60 -10.47
CA ARG A 339 28.49 -16.46 -11.41
C ARG A 339 28.73 -15.12 -10.71
N ASN A 340 28.09 -14.92 -9.56
CA ASN A 340 28.21 -13.72 -8.74
C ASN A 340 29.62 -13.56 -8.14
N LEU A 341 30.29 -14.67 -7.77
CA LEU A 341 31.63 -14.67 -7.19
C LEU A 341 32.71 -14.20 -8.19
N VAL A 342 32.68 -14.71 -9.43
CA VAL A 342 33.65 -14.31 -10.49
C VAL A 342 33.33 -12.96 -11.17
N GLY A 343 32.53 -12.11 -10.51
CA GLY A 343 32.31 -10.73 -10.96
C GLY A 343 31.18 -10.55 -11.98
N GLY A 344 30.32 -11.55 -12.16
CA GLY A 344 29.00 -11.29 -12.72
C GLY A 344 28.21 -10.36 -11.78
N SER A 345 27.56 -9.35 -12.34
CA SER A 345 26.42 -8.72 -11.67
C SER A 345 25.39 -9.81 -11.36
N PRO A 346 24.64 -9.71 -10.24
CA PRO A 346 23.51 -10.59 -9.99
C PRO A 346 22.62 -10.62 -11.23
N ALA A 347 22.47 -11.80 -11.84
CA ALA A 347 21.48 -11.96 -12.88
C ALA A 347 20.10 -11.76 -12.24
N PRO A 348 19.14 -11.08 -12.88
CA PRO A 348 17.76 -11.18 -12.45
C PRO A 348 17.40 -12.67 -12.42
N ALA A 349 16.85 -13.14 -11.30
CA ALA A 349 16.55 -14.54 -11.10
C ALA A 349 15.73 -15.07 -12.30
N PRO A 350 16.03 -16.28 -12.81
CA PRO A 350 15.34 -16.80 -13.99
C PRO A 350 13.83 -16.81 -13.72
N PRO A 351 13.00 -16.41 -14.71
CA PRO A 351 11.56 -16.38 -14.52
C PRO A 351 11.10 -17.78 -14.12
N VAL A 352 10.40 -17.89 -12.99
CA VAL A 352 9.80 -19.16 -12.56
C VAL A 352 8.81 -19.56 -13.64
N THR A 353 9.16 -20.57 -14.42
CA THR A 353 8.38 -21.00 -15.59
C THR A 353 7.03 -21.52 -15.13
N THR A 354 6.02 -20.65 -15.17
CA THR A 354 4.63 -21.04 -14.96
C THR A 354 4.21 -21.96 -16.09
N ALA A 355 4.00 -23.24 -15.76
CA ALA A 355 3.28 -24.14 -16.62
C ALA A 355 1.83 -23.61 -16.73
N ARG A 356 1.54 -22.85 -17.80
CA ARG A 356 0.23 -22.28 -18.07
C ARG A 356 -0.80 -23.38 -18.33
N THR A 357 -1.43 -23.87 -17.27
CA THR A 357 -2.76 -24.48 -17.36
C THR A 357 -3.74 -23.39 -17.79
N PRO A 358 -4.45 -23.54 -18.93
CA PRO A 358 -5.49 -22.59 -19.31
C PRO A 358 -6.65 -22.69 -18.34
N VAL A 359 -7.02 -21.59 -17.69
CA VAL A 359 -8.34 -21.45 -17.08
C VAL A 359 -9.34 -21.32 -18.24
N PRO A 360 -10.36 -22.19 -18.34
CA PRO A 360 -11.34 -22.10 -19.43
C PRO A 360 -12.31 -20.94 -19.16
N SER A 361 -12.14 -19.82 -19.86
CA SER A 361 -13.15 -18.76 -19.90
C SER A 361 -14.41 -19.27 -20.62
N PRO A 362 -15.59 -19.27 -19.98
CA PRO A 362 -16.84 -19.63 -20.62
C PRO A 362 -17.40 -18.42 -21.39
N ASP A 363 -16.84 -18.11 -22.55
CA ASP A 363 -17.59 -17.50 -23.68
C ASP A 363 -16.72 -17.39 -24.94
N ALA A 364 -17.04 -18.21 -25.96
CA ALA A 364 -16.42 -18.17 -27.28
C ALA A 364 -17.35 -18.77 -28.34
N THR A 365 -18.53 -18.18 -28.54
CA THR A 365 -19.38 -18.53 -29.70
C THR A 365 -18.63 -18.16 -30.98
N THR A 366 -18.41 -19.14 -31.85
CA THR A 366 -17.62 -18.99 -33.07
C THR A 366 -18.25 -18.03 -34.08
N SER A 367 -17.47 -17.08 -34.58
CA SER A 367 -17.64 -16.55 -35.93
C SER A 367 -16.29 -16.13 -36.49
N ALA A 368 -15.90 -16.70 -37.63
CA ALA A 368 -14.62 -16.44 -38.28
C ALA A 368 -14.83 -15.71 -39.62
N SER A 369 -13.95 -14.77 -39.95
CA SER A 369 -13.85 -14.14 -41.27
C SER A 369 -12.47 -13.52 -41.44
N ASP A 370 -11.75 -13.89 -42.50
CA ASP A 370 -10.40 -13.39 -42.80
C ASP A 370 -10.39 -11.96 -43.31
N THR A 371 -9.30 -11.22 -43.04
CA THR A 371 -8.61 -10.47 -44.12
C THR A 371 -7.15 -10.19 -43.75
N ASP A 372 -6.21 -10.63 -44.59
CA ASP A 372 -4.82 -10.16 -44.57
C ASP A 372 -4.71 -8.75 -45.19
N VAL A 373 -3.89 -7.87 -44.61
CA VAL A 373 -3.31 -6.72 -45.33
C VAL A 373 -1.82 -6.54 -45.01
N GLU A 374 -1.04 -6.79 -46.06
CA GLU A 374 0.41 -6.61 -46.24
C GLU A 374 1.04 -5.34 -45.61
N THR A 375 2.14 -5.51 -44.87
CA THR A 375 3.00 -4.41 -44.40
C THR A 375 3.91 -3.91 -45.52
N ARG A 376 4.05 -2.58 -45.69
CA ARG A 376 5.04 -1.98 -46.60
C ARG A 376 5.94 -0.96 -45.92
N SER A 377 7.25 -1.16 -46.05
CA SER A 377 8.29 -0.23 -45.62
C SER A 377 8.44 0.96 -46.57
N ALA A 378 8.82 2.12 -46.04
CA ALA A 378 9.31 3.24 -46.82
C ALA A 378 10.50 3.92 -46.11
N THR A 379 11.62 4.09 -46.83
CA THR A 379 12.86 4.69 -46.33
C THR A 379 13.26 5.87 -47.20
N THR A 380 13.40 7.07 -46.63
CA THR A 380 14.06 8.21 -47.31
C THR A 380 14.84 9.11 -46.35
N SER A 381 16.16 8.97 -46.41
CA SER A 381 17.20 10.02 -46.52
C SER A 381 17.33 11.18 -45.49
N SER A 382 18.59 11.43 -45.14
CA SER A 382 19.10 12.51 -44.28
C SER A 382 19.69 13.70 -45.08
N VAL A 383 19.90 14.85 -44.41
CA VAL A 383 20.75 15.98 -44.87
C VAL A 383 21.45 16.64 -43.67
N ASP A 384 22.73 16.98 -43.78
CA ASP A 384 23.58 17.67 -42.78
C ASP A 384 23.37 19.21 -42.75
N GLY A 385 23.79 19.99 -41.74
CA GLY A 385 24.57 19.63 -40.54
C GLY A 385 24.76 20.76 -39.48
N PRO A 386 26.00 21.30 -39.30
CA PRO A 386 26.61 21.65 -37.98
C PRO A 386 26.27 23.09 -37.44
N PRO A 387 26.71 23.56 -36.23
CA PRO A 387 27.89 23.10 -35.45
C PRO A 387 27.86 23.17 -33.89
N ALA A 388 29.04 22.89 -33.32
CA ALA A 388 29.56 23.33 -32.00
C ALA A 388 29.01 22.67 -30.72
N GLY A 389 29.93 22.19 -29.88
CA GLY A 389 29.62 21.67 -28.53
C GLY A 389 30.46 22.34 -27.44
N ARG A 390 30.01 22.25 -26.18
CA ARG A 390 30.79 22.59 -24.97
C ARG A 390 30.25 21.87 -23.71
N ARG A 391 31.07 20.96 -23.19
CA ARG A 391 31.27 20.56 -21.78
C ARG A 391 30.02 20.28 -20.90
N HIS A 392 29.91 19.03 -20.47
CA HIS A 392 29.14 18.62 -19.30
C HIS A 392 29.78 19.19 -18.01
N PRO A 393 29.00 19.59 -16.99
CA PRO A 393 29.48 19.74 -15.61
C PRO A 393 29.39 18.38 -14.88
N THR A 394 30.49 17.92 -14.30
CA THR A 394 30.47 16.83 -13.32
C THR A 394 30.16 17.41 -11.94
N LEU A 395 29.19 16.83 -11.23
CA LEU A 395 29.04 17.10 -9.79
C LEU A 395 29.92 16.13 -9.00
N VAL A 396 30.80 16.70 -8.17
CA VAL A 396 31.58 15.98 -7.14
C VAL A 396 31.15 16.55 -5.81
N ALA A 397 30.95 15.70 -4.81
CA ALA A 397 30.57 16.14 -3.48
C ALA A 397 31.78 16.71 -2.72
N ASP A 398 31.61 17.87 -2.10
CA ASP A 398 32.15 18.17 -0.77
C ASP A 398 31.38 19.37 -0.19
N GLY A 399 31.16 19.38 1.12
CA GLY A 399 30.24 20.31 1.77
C GLY A 399 30.90 21.52 2.42
N ASN A 400 30.27 22.69 2.33
CA ASN A 400 30.28 23.65 3.45
C ASN A 400 29.08 24.60 3.43
N LYS A 401 28.78 25.23 4.58
CA LYS A 401 27.69 26.20 4.73
C LYS A 401 27.91 27.46 3.89
N VAL A 402 26.86 27.93 3.21
CA VAL A 402 26.71 29.33 2.79
C VAL A 402 25.29 29.79 3.11
N THR A 403 25.16 30.81 3.95
CA THR A 403 23.90 31.50 4.24
C THR A 403 23.81 32.81 3.46
N PRO A 404 22.72 33.09 2.73
CA PRO A 404 22.42 34.42 2.22
C PRO A 404 21.80 35.30 3.32
N ASP A 405 22.36 36.48 3.56
CA ASP A 405 21.78 37.51 4.44
C ASP A 405 20.68 38.32 3.74
N GLY A 406 19.75 38.92 4.50
CA GLY A 406 19.13 40.19 4.09
C GLY A 406 17.59 40.34 4.08
N ALA A 407 16.88 40.01 5.16
CA ALA A 407 15.53 40.55 5.44
C ALA A 407 15.28 40.63 6.96
N PRO A 408 14.45 41.57 7.47
CA PRO A 408 14.41 41.92 8.90
C PRO A 408 13.56 40.96 9.75
N ALA A 409 13.93 40.85 11.04
CA ALA A 409 13.23 40.05 12.03
C ALA A 409 11.96 40.73 12.58
N ALA A 410 10.95 39.92 12.92
CA ALA A 410 9.81 40.24 13.77
C ALA A 410 9.81 39.30 15.00
N PRO A 411 9.17 39.66 16.13
CA PRO A 411 9.65 39.23 17.45
C PRO A 411 9.31 37.77 17.82
N ALA A 412 10.25 37.13 18.50
CA ALA A 412 10.02 35.86 19.20
C ALA A 412 9.30 36.09 20.54
N SER A 413 8.24 35.32 20.81
CA SER A 413 7.60 35.28 22.12
C SER A 413 8.39 34.35 23.06
N HIS A 414 8.91 34.90 24.15
CA HIS A 414 9.60 34.11 25.17
C HIS A 414 8.62 33.28 26.00
N VAL A 415 8.85 31.97 26.06
CA VAL A 415 8.49 31.12 27.22
C VAL A 415 9.77 30.38 27.61
N GLY A 416 10.24 30.60 28.84
CA GLY A 416 11.57 30.17 29.26
C GLY A 416 11.63 28.72 29.73
N THR A 417 12.64 27.98 29.27
CA THR A 417 13.09 26.73 29.88
C THR A 417 14.28 26.99 30.81
N ALA A 418 14.31 26.32 31.97
CA ALA A 418 15.45 26.35 32.88
C ALA A 418 16.14 24.98 32.86
N GLY A 419 17.44 24.96 32.52
CA GLY A 419 18.36 23.88 32.94
C GLY A 419 18.70 24.00 34.43
N PRO A 420 19.52 23.10 35.02
CA PRO A 420 20.69 22.42 34.41
C PRO A 420 20.61 20.87 34.52
N GLY A 421 21.60 20.06 34.16
CA GLY A 421 22.96 20.30 33.62
C GLY A 421 23.69 18.98 33.28
N ASP A 422 24.95 19.06 32.83
CA ASP A 422 25.68 17.97 32.16
C ASP A 422 26.42 16.93 33.04
N ALA A 423 26.40 15.67 32.56
CA ALA A 423 27.53 14.71 32.51
C ALA A 423 28.14 14.10 33.82
N PRO A 424 28.94 13.00 33.73
CA PRO A 424 28.92 11.87 32.78
C PRO A 424 29.08 10.44 33.40
N ALA A 425 28.76 9.43 32.58
CA ALA A 425 29.38 8.08 32.46
C ALA A 425 29.80 7.21 33.67
N ALA A 426 29.26 5.98 33.72
CA ALA A 426 29.89 4.78 34.31
C ALA A 426 29.41 3.50 33.59
N LEU A 427 30.02 2.35 33.86
CA LEU A 427 29.81 1.06 33.19
C LEU A 427 29.12 0.00 34.10
N GLU A 428 28.61 -1.04 33.44
CA GLU A 428 28.62 -2.46 33.85
C GLU A 428 27.52 -3.09 34.75
N GLN A 429 27.35 -4.40 34.47
CA GLN A 429 26.79 -5.52 35.26
C GLN A 429 25.26 -5.77 35.32
N GLU A 430 24.94 -7.07 35.34
CA GLU A 430 23.59 -7.67 35.48
C GLU A 430 23.09 -7.62 36.94
N PRO A 431 21.87 -8.10 37.20
CA PRO A 431 21.72 -9.12 38.25
C PRO A 431 21.02 -10.40 37.77
N ALA A 432 21.54 -11.54 38.25
CA ALA A 432 20.93 -12.87 38.11
C ALA A 432 19.87 -13.15 39.20
N ALA A 433 19.25 -14.34 39.14
CA ALA A 433 18.06 -14.69 39.91
C ALA A 433 18.28 -15.01 41.41
N GLY A 434 17.23 -14.76 42.20
CA GLY A 434 17.06 -15.17 43.60
C GLY A 434 16.10 -14.21 44.33
N GLY A 435 15.18 -14.65 45.18
CA GLY A 435 14.73 -16.00 45.55
C GLY A 435 13.45 -15.91 46.39
N HIS A 436 12.69 -16.99 46.56
CA HIS A 436 11.56 -17.01 47.50
C HIS A 436 12.05 -17.24 48.95
N GLY A 437 11.37 -16.63 49.92
CA GLY A 437 11.66 -16.75 51.35
C GLY A 437 10.57 -16.05 52.17
N ASP A 438 9.79 -16.86 52.88
CA ASP A 438 8.56 -16.54 53.59
C ASP A 438 8.69 -15.49 54.72
N ASP A 439 7.60 -14.75 55.01
CA ASP A 439 7.03 -14.66 56.38
C ASP A 439 5.74 -13.79 56.46
N VAL A 440 4.64 -14.35 56.99
CA VAL A 440 3.45 -13.65 57.52
C VAL A 440 2.78 -14.56 58.56
N PRO A 441 2.40 -14.07 59.77
CA PRO A 441 0.97 -14.12 60.16
C PRO A 441 0.50 -13.00 61.12
N SER A 442 -0.81 -13.00 61.42
CA SER A 442 -1.57 -12.10 62.33
C SER A 442 -1.88 -10.70 61.76
N GLY A 443 -3.07 -10.11 61.86
CA GLY A 443 -4.35 -10.53 62.48
C GLY A 443 -5.10 -9.30 63.04
N ASP A 444 -6.43 -9.15 63.07
CA ASP A 444 -7.60 -9.94 62.60
C ASP A 444 -8.72 -8.90 62.22
N ASP A 445 -10.05 -9.08 62.07
CA ASP A 445 -11.07 -10.14 62.30
C ASP A 445 -12.34 -9.81 61.43
N ALA A 446 -13.42 -10.61 61.50
CA ALA A 446 -14.86 -10.41 61.20
C ALA A 446 -15.35 -9.35 60.14
N ASP A 447 -16.37 -9.62 59.31
CA ASP A 447 -17.65 -10.30 59.61
C ASP A 447 -18.34 -10.90 58.35
N ALA A 448 -19.25 -11.87 58.51
CA ALA A 448 -19.99 -12.54 57.41
C ALA A 448 -21.29 -13.24 57.89
N PRO A 449 -22.35 -13.30 57.05
CA PRO A 449 -22.65 -14.56 56.31
C PRO A 449 -23.31 -14.35 54.93
N GLY A 450 -23.48 -15.35 54.04
CA GLY A 450 -23.00 -16.74 54.05
C GLY A 450 -24.04 -17.77 53.51
N THR A 451 -23.72 -18.51 52.43
CA THR A 451 -24.35 -19.78 52.01
C THR A 451 -23.52 -20.51 50.92
N ALA A 452 -23.63 -21.84 50.85
CA ALA A 452 -22.91 -22.78 49.96
C ALA A 452 -23.68 -24.12 49.90
N PRO A 453 -23.21 -25.25 49.30
CA PRO A 453 -22.05 -25.54 48.43
C PRO A 453 -22.55 -26.00 47.00
N THR A 454 -22.01 -26.90 46.15
CA THR A 454 -21.00 -28.00 46.17
C THR A 454 -20.31 -28.23 44.80
N ASN A 455 -19.13 -28.87 44.82
CA ASN A 455 -18.42 -29.42 43.64
C ASN A 455 -19.11 -30.64 42.98
N THR A 456 -18.87 -30.88 41.68
CA THR A 456 -18.02 -32.00 41.17
C THR A 456 -17.92 -32.05 39.63
N ALA A 457 -16.84 -32.66 39.13
CA ALA A 457 -16.68 -33.16 37.76
C ALA A 457 -16.43 -34.69 37.84
N PRO A 458 -16.57 -35.51 36.76
CA PRO A 458 -15.46 -35.65 35.79
C PRO A 458 -15.80 -36.12 34.34
N THR A 459 -14.79 -35.99 33.45
CA THR A 459 -14.41 -36.86 32.28
C THR A 459 -15.43 -37.41 31.26
N ASN A 460 -15.07 -37.27 29.96
CA ASN A 460 -15.64 -37.96 28.80
C ASN A 460 -15.17 -39.43 28.66
N THR A 461 -16.01 -40.28 28.04
CA THR A 461 -15.59 -41.38 27.13
C THR A 461 -16.67 -41.66 26.07
N ASP A 462 -16.24 -41.78 24.80
CA ASP A 462 -16.96 -42.37 23.65
C ASP A 462 -16.97 -43.94 23.79
N PRO A 463 -17.65 -44.80 22.98
CA PRO A 463 -17.79 -44.68 21.51
C PRO A 463 -19.10 -45.14 20.82
N SER A 464 -19.31 -44.62 19.60
CA SER A 464 -19.73 -45.29 18.34
C SER A 464 -20.71 -46.50 18.33
N GLY A 465 -21.70 -46.47 17.42
CA GLY A 465 -22.05 -47.68 16.64
C GLY A 465 -23.50 -47.87 16.12
N THR A 466 -23.75 -47.48 14.86
CA THR A 466 -24.60 -48.17 13.84
C THR A 466 -25.90 -48.91 14.22
N GLY A 467 -27.03 -48.58 13.56
CA GLY A 467 -28.18 -49.49 13.45
C GLY A 467 -29.46 -48.91 12.84
N ALA A 468 -29.73 -49.22 11.57
CA ALA A 468 -31.05 -49.11 10.90
C ALA A 468 -31.29 -50.45 10.15
N PRO A 469 -32.53 -50.85 9.79
CA PRO A 469 -33.24 -50.24 8.65
C PRO A 469 -34.80 -50.23 8.76
N ASP A 470 -35.46 -50.03 7.60
CA ASP A 470 -36.87 -50.27 7.25
C ASP A 470 -37.97 -49.35 7.86
N GLY A 471 -38.96 -48.86 7.10
CA GLY A 471 -39.18 -48.96 5.65
C GLY A 471 -40.45 -48.24 5.13
N GLU A 472 -40.58 -48.20 3.79
CA GLU A 472 -41.76 -47.90 2.95
C GLU A 472 -42.50 -46.53 3.00
N GLY A 473 -42.49 -45.83 1.85
CA GLY A 473 -43.73 -45.47 1.12
C GLY A 473 -44.37 -44.09 1.29
N ASP A 474 -44.18 -43.18 0.33
CA ASP A 474 -45.13 -42.92 -0.79
C ASP A 474 -44.53 -41.94 -1.81
N ALA A 475 -45.14 -41.76 -3.00
CA ALA A 475 -44.69 -40.85 -4.06
C ALA A 475 -45.83 -39.95 -4.57
N GLY A 476 -45.70 -38.64 -4.33
CA GLY A 476 -46.64 -37.59 -4.79
C GLY A 476 -45.98 -36.60 -5.78
N GLN A 477 -46.76 -36.08 -6.72
CA GLN A 477 -46.28 -35.33 -7.88
C GLN A 477 -46.77 -33.85 -7.88
N GLU A 478 -46.19 -33.05 -8.79
CA GLU A 478 -46.67 -31.74 -9.28
C GLU A 478 -46.61 -30.48 -8.38
N ALA A 479 -45.60 -29.65 -8.69
CA ALA A 479 -45.74 -28.30 -9.26
C ALA A 479 -46.56 -27.20 -8.53
N ALA A 480 -45.81 -26.21 -8.03
CA ALA A 480 -46.06 -24.77 -8.24
C ALA A 480 -44.71 -24.02 -8.27
#